data_AF-A0A7C9AG42-F1
#
_entry.id   AF-A0A7C9AG42-F1
#
_cell.length_a   1.000
_cell.length_b   1.000
_cell.length_c   1.000
_cell.angle_alpha   90.00
_cell.angle_beta   90.00
_cell.angle_gamma   90.00
#
_symmetry.space_group_name_H-M   'P 1'
#
loop_
_entity.id
_entity.type
_entity.pdbx_description
1 polymer ?
#
loop_
_entity_poly.entity_id
_entity_poly.type
_entity_poly.pdbx_seq_one_letter_code
_entity_poly.pdbx_strand_id
1 'polypeptide(L)'
;RGTEKKQGLSVYAMHLMELSERSSAIRMVHKARMNGLPFWSKGIQQDSGQVVVAFEAYGQLSKVQIKPMTAISHFSDMHEDICSSAEDKRAAIIILPFHKHQKVDG
;
A
#
# COMPACT_ATOMS: atom_id res chain seq x y z
N ARG A 1 11.51 11.37 -35.83
CA ARG A 1 10.23 11.29 -35.09
C ARG A 1 10.31 10.10 -34.14
N GLY A 2 10.74 10.31 -32.90
CA GLY A 2 10.76 9.27 -31.88
C GLY A 2 9.38 9.14 -31.27
N THR A 3 8.80 7.94 -31.28
CA THR A 3 7.63 7.64 -30.47
C THR A 3 8.08 7.57 -29.02
N GLU A 4 7.98 8.68 -28.29
CA GLU A 4 8.09 8.66 -26.84
C GLU A 4 7.00 7.73 -26.31
N LYS A 5 7.37 6.47 -26.04
CA LYS A 5 6.55 5.59 -25.22
C LYS A 5 6.44 6.29 -23.86
N LYS A 6 5.27 6.87 -23.58
CA LYS A 6 4.89 7.40 -22.25
C LYS A 6 4.79 6.25 -21.23
N GLN A 7 5.87 5.50 -21.02
CA GLN A 7 5.97 4.57 -19.90
C GLN A 7 6.34 5.40 -18.67
N GLY A 8 5.33 6.08 -18.11
CA GLY A 8 5.46 6.68 -16.80
C GLY A 8 5.75 5.58 -15.76
N LEU A 9 6.53 5.93 -14.74
CA LEU A 9 6.74 5.05 -13.60
C LEU A 9 5.38 4.71 -12.97
N SER A 10 5.10 3.43 -12.73
CA SER A 10 3.93 2.98 -11.98
C SER A 10 4.38 2.49 -10.61
N VAL A 11 3.76 3.02 -9.57
CA VAL A 11 4.04 2.65 -8.18
C VAL A 11 2.78 2.03 -7.59
N TYR A 12 2.90 0.86 -7.00
CA TYR A 12 1.83 0.25 -6.21
C TYR A 12 2.02 0.63 -4.75
N ALA A 13 1.10 1.42 -4.20
CA ALA A 13 1.14 1.83 -2.80
C ALA A 13 0.30 0.84 -1.98
N MET A 14 0.97 -0.14 -1.37
CA MET A 14 0.34 -1.24 -0.63
C MET A 14 0.24 -0.91 0.86
N HIS A 15 -0.99 -0.90 1.39
CA HIS A 15 -1.23 -0.80 2.83
C HIS A 15 -1.45 -2.22 3.38
N LEU A 16 -0.48 -2.67 4.16
CA LEU A 16 -0.52 -3.95 4.87
C LEU A 16 -1.30 -3.77 6.17
N MET A 17 -2.38 -4.51 6.34
CA MET A 17 -3.21 -4.47 7.53
C MET A 17 -3.19 -5.83 8.23
N GLU A 18 -2.91 -5.84 9.52
CA GLU A 18 -2.91 -7.08 10.30
C GLU A 18 -4.33 -7.62 10.51
N LEU A 19 -4.56 -8.84 10.03
CA LEU A 19 -5.71 -9.63 10.43
C LEU A 19 -5.49 -10.13 11.86
N SER A 20 -6.29 -9.61 12.79
CA SER A 20 -6.32 -10.07 14.17
C SER A 20 -7.71 -10.55 14.54
N GLU A 21 -7.80 -11.37 15.59
CA GLU A 21 -9.07 -11.85 16.14
C GLU A 21 -9.87 -10.75 16.84
N ARG A 22 -9.34 -9.52 16.91
CA ARG A 22 -10.08 -8.38 17.45
C ARG A 22 -11.29 -8.11 16.56
N SER A 23 -12.46 -7.96 17.17
CA SER A 23 -13.72 -7.69 16.46
C SER A 23 -13.65 -6.47 15.53
N SER A 24 -12.81 -5.48 15.84
CA SER A 24 -12.56 -4.32 14.99
C SER A 24 -11.88 -4.66 13.66
N ALA A 25 -10.90 -5.58 13.65
CA ALA A 25 -10.22 -6.05 12.45
C ALA A 25 -11.13 -6.94 11.60
N ILE A 26 -11.86 -7.86 12.23
CA ILE A 26 -12.84 -8.72 11.55
C ILE A 26 -13.94 -7.87 10.88
N ARG A 27 -14.47 -6.86 11.57
CA ARG A 27 -15.46 -5.92 11.00
C ARG A 27 -14.91 -5.14 9.81
N MET A 28 -13.62 -4.80 9.84
CA MET A 28 -12.95 -4.12 8.74
C MET A 28 -12.83 -5.02 7.51
N VAL A 29 -12.47 -6.29 7.68
CA VAL A 29 -12.42 -7.27 6.58
C VAL A 29 -13.79 -7.42 5.92
N HIS A 30 -14.85 -7.54 6.73
CA HIS A 30 -16.21 -7.59 6.20
C HIS A 30 -16.57 -6.32 5.41
N LYS A 31 -16.20 -5.14 5.90
CA LYS A 31 -16.40 -3.87 5.18
C LYS A 31 -15.58 -3.82 3.89
N ALA A 32 -14.36 -4.33 3.88
CA ALA A 32 -13.51 -4.46 2.70
C ALA A 32 -14.15 -5.32 1.61
N ARG A 33 -14.69 -6.48 2.00
CA ARG A 33 -15.31 -7.45 1.10
C ARG A 33 -16.66 -6.97 0.56
N MET A 34 -17.47 -6.29 1.37
CA MET A 34 -18.82 -5.86 0.98
C MET A 34 -18.84 -4.54 0.21
N ASN A 35 -18.00 -3.59 0.59
CA ASN A 35 -18.07 -2.23 0.06
C ASN A 35 -16.88 -1.85 -0.83
N GLY A 36 -15.89 -2.74 -0.99
CA GLY A 36 -14.63 -2.46 -1.68
C GLY A 36 -13.96 -1.25 -1.03
N LEU A 37 -13.21 -1.44 0.05
CA LEU A 37 -12.61 -0.29 0.75
C LEU A 37 -11.77 0.52 -0.24
N PRO A 38 -12.13 1.78 -0.54
CA PRO A 38 -11.16 2.66 -1.16
C PRO A 38 -10.13 2.91 -0.07
N PHE A 39 -8.89 2.58 -0.38
CA PHE A 39 -7.68 2.99 0.34
C PHE A 39 -7.73 4.46 0.83
N TRP A 40 -8.57 5.29 0.20
CA TRP A 40 -8.83 6.71 0.50
C TRP A 40 -10.10 7.02 1.31
N SER A 41 -10.69 6.06 2.04
CA SER A 41 -11.80 6.42 2.93
C SER A 41 -11.29 7.32 4.07
N LYS A 42 -11.70 8.60 4.04
CA LYS A 42 -11.30 9.74 4.90
C LYS A 42 -11.42 9.54 6.43
N GLY A 43 -11.72 8.33 6.91
CA GLY A 43 -12.05 8.04 8.31
C GLY A 43 -11.08 7.12 9.04
N ILE A 44 -10.02 6.59 8.40
CA ILE A 44 -9.00 5.78 9.09
C ILE A 44 -7.83 6.71 9.50
N GLN A 45 -8.13 7.68 10.35
CA GLN A 45 -7.14 8.53 10.99
C GLN A 45 -6.72 7.86 12.30
N GLN A 46 -5.44 7.51 12.41
CA GLN A 46 -4.61 7.94 13.54
C GLN A 46 -3.10 7.89 13.20
N ASP A 47 -2.64 7.10 12.22
CA ASP A 47 -1.18 7.01 11.93
C ASP A 47 -0.80 6.96 10.43
N SER A 48 -1.57 6.28 9.58
CA SER A 48 -1.25 6.13 8.14
C SER A 48 -1.74 7.26 7.23
N GLY A 49 -2.51 8.21 7.76
CA GLY A 49 -3.17 9.26 6.96
C GLY A 49 -2.21 10.17 6.18
N GLN A 50 -1.04 10.47 6.74
CA GLN A 50 -0.06 11.36 6.10
C GLN A 50 0.58 10.72 4.86
N VAL A 51 0.90 9.43 4.93
CA VAL A 51 1.49 8.68 3.80
C VAL A 51 0.51 8.61 2.64
N VAL A 52 -0.77 8.39 2.94
CA VAL A 52 -1.85 8.35 1.95
C VAL A 52 -2.00 9.69 1.21
N VAL A 53 -2.04 10.79 1.96
CA VAL A 53 -2.13 12.15 1.39
C VAL A 53 -0.89 12.47 0.54
N ALA A 54 0.30 12.07 0.98
CA ALA A 54 1.53 12.29 0.22
C ALA A 54 1.51 11.58 -1.14
N PHE A 55 1.06 10.33 -1.19
CA PHE A 55 0.94 9.59 -2.45
C PHE A 55 -0.12 10.16 -3.39
N GLU A 56 -1.25 10.64 -2.87
CA GLU A 56 -2.29 11.32 -3.67
C GLU A 56 -1.76 12.62 -4.27
N ALA A 57 -1.14 13.47 -3.45
CA ALA A 57 -0.55 14.74 -3.90
C ALA A 57 0.57 14.50 -4.93
N TYR A 58 1.42 13.49 -4.71
CA TYR A 58 2.48 13.14 -5.66
C TYR A 58 1.92 12.64 -6.99
N GLY A 59 0.85 11.85 -6.98
CA GLY A 59 0.17 11.40 -8.20
C GLY A 59 -0.42 12.57 -9.01
N GLN A 60 -0.92 13.62 -8.35
CA GLN A 60 -1.45 14.81 -9.02
C GLN A 60 -0.35 15.73 -9.59
N LEU A 61 0.80 15.79 -8.91
CA LEU A 61 1.89 16.72 -9.24
C LEU A 61 2.99 16.11 -10.12
N SER A 62 3.01 14.79 -10.29
CA SER A 62 4.05 14.06 -11.02
C SER A 62 3.52 13.34 -12.26
N LYS A 63 4.43 12.81 -13.08
CA LYS A 63 4.10 11.91 -14.21
C LYS A 63 4.05 10.43 -13.79
N VAL A 64 3.99 10.15 -12.48
CA VAL A 64 4.01 8.81 -11.90
C VAL A 64 2.59 8.34 -11.61
N GLN A 65 2.24 7.14 -12.07
CA GLN A 65 0.94 6.54 -11.78
C GLN A 65 0.99 5.79 -10.45
N ILE A 66 0.37 6.36 -9.42
CA ILE A 66 0.19 5.68 -8.14
C ILE A 66 -1.07 4.79 -8.19
N LYS A 67 -0.91 3.51 -7.83
CA LYS A 67 -1.97 2.51 -7.78
C LYS A 67 -2.12 2.03 -6.34
N PRO A 68 -3.09 2.54 -5.57
CA PRO A 68 -3.30 2.11 -4.21
C PRO A 68 -3.80 0.67 -4.17
N MET A 69 -3.39 -0.07 -3.13
CA MET A 69 -3.92 -1.41 -2.83
C MET A 69 -3.84 -1.69 -1.33
N THR A 70 -4.66 -2.64 -0.88
CA THR A 70 -4.68 -3.09 0.51
C THR A 70 -4.52 -4.60 0.53
N ALA A 71 -3.69 -5.11 1.42
CA ALA A 71 -3.66 -6.53 1.76
C ALA A 71 -3.92 -6.72 3.24
N ILE A 72 -4.70 -7.73 3.58
CA ILE A 72 -5.13 -8.02 4.94
C ILE A 72 -4.78 -9.47 5.24
N SER A 73 -3.79 -9.67 6.10
CA SER A 73 -3.26 -10.99 6.44
C SER A 73 -2.78 -11.06 7.86
N HIS A 74 -2.67 -12.27 8.40
CA HIS A 74 -1.97 -12.47 9.66
C HIS A 74 -0.52 -11.98 9.53
N PHE A 75 0.06 -11.49 10.63
CA PHE A 75 1.42 -10.96 10.61
C PHE A 75 2.45 -11.98 10.07
N SER A 76 2.28 -13.26 10.39
CA SER A 76 3.11 -14.34 9.88
C SER A 76 3.09 -14.45 8.36
N ASP A 77 1.99 -14.09 7.72
CA ASP A 77 1.72 -14.37 6.30
C ASP A 77 1.83 -13.10 5.44
N MET A 78 1.98 -11.92 6.05
CA MET A 78 2.10 -10.64 5.33
C MET A 78 3.21 -10.61 4.29
N HIS A 79 4.30 -11.34 4.53
CA HIS A 79 5.42 -11.40 3.60
C HIS A 79 5.03 -12.12 2.29
N GLU A 80 4.16 -13.12 2.36
CA GLU A 80 3.65 -13.84 1.18
C GLU A 80 2.77 -12.92 0.33
N ASP A 81 1.94 -12.09 0.95
CA ASP A 81 1.15 -11.07 0.25
C ASP A 81 2.03 -10.06 -0.48
N ILE A 82 3.12 -9.61 0.14
CA ILE A 82 4.07 -8.68 -0.48
C ILE A 82 4.70 -9.34 -1.71
N CYS A 83 5.22 -10.56 -1.57
CA CYS A 83 5.91 -11.28 -2.63
C CYS A 83 4.97 -11.62 -3.79
N SER A 84 3.79 -12.18 -3.51
CA SER A 84 2.79 -12.50 -4.54
C SER A 84 2.31 -11.25 -5.27
N SER A 85 2.03 -10.17 -4.54
CA SER A 85 1.64 -8.89 -5.16
C SER A 85 2.74 -8.31 -6.06
N ALA A 86 4.00 -8.40 -5.63
CA ALA A 86 5.13 -7.94 -6.41
C ALA A 86 5.30 -8.78 -7.69
N GLU A 87 5.16 -10.10 -7.60
CA GLU A 87 5.21 -11.01 -8.74
C GLU A 87 4.07 -10.74 -9.73
N ASP A 88 2.82 -10.69 -9.26
CA ASP A 88 1.63 -10.42 -10.07
C ASP A 88 1.72 -9.09 -10.82
N LYS A 89 2.26 -8.06 -10.16
CA LYS A 89 2.42 -6.72 -10.74
C LYS A 89 3.75 -6.53 -11.46
N ARG A 90 4.61 -7.57 -11.49
CA ARG A 90 5.95 -7.55 -12.07
C ARG A 90 6.77 -6.35 -11.57
N ALA A 91 6.70 -6.11 -10.26
CA ALA A 91 7.42 -5.02 -9.62
C ALA A 91 8.92 -5.26 -9.71
N ALA A 92 9.66 -4.25 -10.20
CA ALA A 92 11.11 -4.32 -10.28
C ALA A 92 11.80 -4.03 -8.94
N ILE A 93 11.14 -3.27 -8.06
CA ILE A 93 11.67 -2.81 -6.77
C ILE A 93 10.55 -2.88 -5.74
N ILE A 94 10.87 -3.38 -4.54
CA ILE A 94 10.02 -3.32 -3.36
C ILE A 94 10.69 -2.37 -2.35
N ILE A 95 9.95 -1.39 -1.86
CA ILE A 95 10.39 -0.48 -0.80
C ILE A 95 9.51 -0.74 0.42
N LEU A 96 10.11 -1.27 1.49
CA LEU A 96 9.44 -1.52 2.75
C LEU A 96 9.97 -0.56 3.81
N PRO A 97 9.13 0.30 4.41
CA PRO A 97 9.53 1.10 5.55
C PRO A 97 9.79 0.17 6.76
N PHE A 98 10.93 0.36 7.43
CA PHE A 98 11.27 -0.38 8.64
C PHE A 98 11.00 0.49 9.87
N HIS A 99 10.33 -0.08 10.87
CA HIS A 99 9.86 0.65 12.06
C HIS A 99 10.94 0.77 13.15
N LYS A 100 12.16 0.29 12.91
CA LYS A 100 13.30 0.60 13.78
C LYS A 100 13.84 1.95 13.36
N HIS A 101 13.91 2.88 14.31
CA HIS A 101 14.68 4.10 14.13
C HIS A 101 16.11 3.68 13.82
N GLN A 102 16.69 4.19 12.75
CA GLN A 102 18.07 3.89 12.38
C GLN A 102 18.99 4.23 13.56
N LYS A 103 19.59 3.20 14.17
CA LYS A 103 20.58 3.37 15.23
C LYS A 103 21.97 3.26 14.60
N VAL A 104 23.00 3.60 15.36
CA VAL A 104 24.40 3.51 14.91
C VAL A 104 24.80 2.07 14.54
N ASP A 105 24.10 1.07 15.11
CA ASP A 105 24.26 -0.35 14.82
C ASP A 105 23.31 -0.88 13.72
N GLY A 106 22.52 -0.01 13.08
CA GLY A 106 21.45 -0.37 12.14
C GLY A 106 20.11 -0.54 12.85
#